data_AF-U2R951-F1
#
_entry.id   AF-U2R951-F1
#
_cell.length_a   1.000
_cell.length_b   1.000
_cell.length_c   1.000
_cell.angle_alpha   90.00
_cell.angle_beta   90.00
_cell.angle_gamma   90.00
#
_symmetry.space_group_name_H-M   'P 1'
#
loop_
_entity.id
_entity.type
_entity.pdbx_description
1 polymer ?
#
loop_
_entity_poly.entity_id
_entity_poly.type
_entity_poly.pdbx_seq_one_letter_code
_entity_poly.pdbx_strand_id
1 'polypeptide(L)' 'MYKVYACLLGQWTELTEDYQIGYNNQFFSPYNWAKDGYIKNTHDFIENSFYDMPIVEIIHKNKKYFLSPVHIQITIEE' A
#
# COMPACT_ATOMS: atom_id res chain seq x y z
N MET A 1 15.49 10.29 3.91
CA MET A 1 14.39 9.54 4.56
C MET A 1 13.37 9.03 3.53
N TYR A 2 12.83 7.82 3.68
CA TYR A 2 11.74 7.31 2.84
C TYR A 2 10.42 8.02 3.18
N LYS A 3 9.71 8.49 2.17
CA LYS A 3 8.32 8.94 2.28
C LYS A 3 7.44 8.15 1.33
N VAL A 4 6.26 7.76 1.80
CA VAL A 4 5.29 6.99 1.02
C VAL A 4 4.09 7.87 0.76
N TYR A 5 3.66 7.91 -0.50
CA TYR A 5 2.46 8.59 -0.94
C TYR A 5 1.51 7.56 -1.53
N ALA A 6 0.22 7.67 -1.24
CA ALA A 6 -0.81 6.87 -1.88
C ALA A 6 -1.91 7.75 -2.46
N CYS A 7 -2.45 7.35 -3.61
CA CYS A 7 -3.63 7.98 -4.19
C CYS A 7 -4.88 7.46 -3.47
N LEU A 8 -5.27 8.13 -2.38
CA LEU A 8 -6.46 7.80 -1.61
C LEU A 8 -7.65 8.56 -2.20
N LEU A 9 -8.59 7.83 -2.82
CA LEU A 9 -9.81 8.40 -3.39
C LEU A 9 -9.56 9.54 -4.40
N GLY A 10 -8.49 9.43 -5.20
CA GLY A 10 -8.11 10.42 -6.21
C GLY A 10 -7.19 11.55 -5.69
N GLN A 11 -6.77 11.49 -4.43
CA GLN A 11 -5.84 12.47 -3.85
C GLN A 11 -4.55 11.80 -3.41
N TRP A 12 -3.42 12.28 -3.94
CA TRP A 12 -2.09 11.86 -3.49
C TRP A 12 -1.84 12.40 -2.08
N THR A 13 -1.73 11.48 -1.13
CA THR A 13 -1.60 11.77 0.31
C THR A 13 -0.31 11.16 0.83
N GLU A 14 0.51 11.94 1.53
CA GLU A 14 1.65 11.42 2.29
C GLU A 14 1.15 10.56 3.44
N LEU A 15 1.66 9.34 3.55
CA LEU A 15 1.33 8.41 4.61
C LEU A 15 2.27 8.64 5.80
N THR A 16 1.73 9.20 6.86
CA THR A 16 2.40 9.43 8.15
C THR A 16 2.37 8.19 9.06
N GLU A 17 3.04 8.22 10.21
CA GLU A 17 3.17 7.07 11.14
C GLU A 17 1.85 6.53 11.71
N ASP A 18 0.75 7.28 11.60
CA ASP A 18 -0.61 6.86 11.99
C ASP A 18 -1.36 6.11 10.87
N TYR A 19 -0.71 5.91 9.72
CA TYR A 19 -1.13 4.95 8.71
C TYR A 19 -0.48 3.60 8.97
N GLN A 20 -1.15 2.53 8.55
CA GLN A 20 -0.56 1.21 8.45
C GLN A 20 -0.71 0.71 7.04
N ILE A 21 0.34 0.11 6.50
CA ILE A 21 0.38 -0.39 5.12
C ILE A 21 0.84 -1.85 5.11
N GLY A 22 0.23 -2.65 4.26
CA GLY A 22 0.59 -4.05 4.12
C GLY A 22 -0.52 -4.90 3.50
N TYR A 23 -0.59 -6.16 3.92
CA TYR A 23 -1.58 -7.11 3.40
C TYR A 23 -1.76 -8.28 4.38
N ASN A 24 -2.99 -8.79 4.48
CA ASN A 24 -3.35 -10.03 5.19
C ASN A 24 -2.64 -10.22 6.55
N ASN A 25 -2.95 -9.33 7.51
CA ASN A 25 -2.43 -9.29 8.89
C ASN A 25 -0.95 -8.90 9.05
N GLN A 26 -0.23 -8.64 7.97
CA GLN A 26 1.13 -8.08 8.03
C GLN A 26 1.06 -6.59 7.71
N PHE A 27 1.04 -5.78 8.75
CA PHE A 27 0.97 -4.32 8.64
C PHE A 27 2.18 -3.67 9.29
N PHE A 28 2.70 -2.65 8.63
CA PHE A 28 3.87 -1.90 9.04
C PHE A 28 3.57 -0.40 8.97
N SER A 29 4.36 0.42 9.66
CA SER A 29 4.34 1.85 9.39
C SER A 29 4.84 2.12 7.97
N PRO A 30 4.48 3.26 7.34
CA PRO A 30 4.87 3.56 5.98
C PRO A 30 6.38 3.53 5.74
N TYR A 31 7.16 4.05 6.69
CA TYR A 31 8.63 4.01 6.63
C TYR A 31 9.17 2.57 6.60
N ASN A 32 8.70 1.70 7.50
CA ASN A 32 9.16 0.32 7.58
C ASN A 32 8.75 -0.49 6.35
N TRP A 33 7.54 -0.24 5.83
CA TRP A 33 7.08 -0.87 4.58
C TRP A 33 7.87 -0.40 3.36
N ALA A 34 8.22 0.88 3.27
CA ALA A 34 9.03 1.40 2.17
C ALA A 34 10.44 0.77 2.14
N LYS A 35 10.97 0.44 3.31
CA LYS A 35 12.31 -0.12 3.47
C LYS A 35 12.35 -1.62 3.17
N ASP A 36 11.45 -2.39 3.77
CA ASP A 36 11.53 -3.85 3.83
C ASP A 36 10.21 -4.55 3.45
N GLY A 37 9.17 -3.77 3.12
CA GLY A 37 7.87 -4.29 2.70
C GLY A 37 7.90 -4.86 1.30
N TYR A 38 6.97 -5.77 1.03
CA TYR A 38 6.81 -6.38 -0.29
C TYR A 38 5.33 -6.46 -0.66
N ILE A 39 5.07 -6.32 -1.95
CA ILE A 39 3.75 -6.55 -2.52
C ILE A 39 3.70 -8.02 -2.94
N LYS A 40 2.84 -8.80 -2.30
CA LYS A 40 2.63 -10.19 -2.66
C LYS A 40 1.36 -10.32 -3.48
N ASN A 41 1.46 -10.92 -4.66
CA ASN A 41 0.30 -11.49 -5.30
C ASN A 41 0.05 -12.87 -4.69
N THR A 42 -1.02 -13.00 -3.91
CA THR A 42 -1.37 -14.28 -3.24
C THR A 42 -2.33 -15.14 -4.05
N HIS A 43 -2.73 -14.68 -5.22
CA HIS A 43 -3.74 -15.34 -6.04
C HIS A 43 -3.11 -15.85 -7.33
N ASP A 44 -3.56 -17.02 -7.78
CA ASP A 44 -3.25 -17.52 -9.11
C ASP A 44 -3.87 -16.60 -10.16
N PHE A 45 -3.27 -16.55 -11.36
CA PHE A 45 -3.81 -15.76 -12.47
C PHE A 45 -5.21 -16.21 -12.84
N ILE A 46 -6.14 -15.26 -13.01
CA ILE A 46 -7.52 -15.52 -13.42
C ILE A 46 -7.82 -14.70 -14.67
N GLU A 47 -8.04 -15.39 -15.78
CA GLU A 47 -8.36 -14.73 -17.05
C GLU A 47 -9.63 -13.86 -16.92
N ASN A 48 -9.59 -12.66 -17.50
CA ASN A 48 -10.69 -11.68 -17.50
C ASN A 48 -11.18 -11.26 -16.10
N SER A 49 -10.27 -11.23 -15.12
CA SER A 49 -10.57 -10.88 -13.74
C SER A 49 -9.58 -9.87 -13.19
N PHE A 50 -9.98 -9.17 -12.12
CA PHE A 50 -9.08 -8.34 -11.31
C PHE A 50 -8.78 -8.97 -9.94
N TYR A 51 -9.35 -10.13 -9.63
CA TYR A 51 -9.19 -10.80 -8.34
C TYR A 51 -7.77 -11.27 -8.07
N ASP A 52 -7.00 -11.49 -9.13
CA ASP A 52 -5.59 -11.87 -9.11
C ASP A 52 -4.66 -10.66 -9.18
N MET A 53 -5.17 -9.43 -9.22
CA MET A 53 -4.30 -8.27 -9.15
C MET A 53 -3.69 -8.16 -7.75
N PRO A 54 -2.40 -7.80 -7.63
CA PRO A 54 -1.82 -7.49 -6.35
C PRO A 54 -2.56 -6.29 -5.72
N ILE A 55 -2.88 -6.40 -4.44
CA ILE A 55 -3.55 -5.38 -3.66
C ILE A 55 -2.68 -5.01 -2.46
N VAL A 56 -2.62 -3.73 -2.17
CA VAL A 56 -2.07 -3.20 -0.92
C VAL A 56 -3.22 -2.64 -0.09
N GLU A 57 -3.22 -3.00 1.19
CA GLU A 57 -4.14 -2.47 2.18
C GLU A 57 -3.50 -1.31 2.93
N ILE A 58 -4.19 -0.19 2.99
CA ILE A 58 -3.84 0.95 3.85
C ILE A 58 -4.93 1.13 4.90
N ILE A 59 -4.54 1.14 6.16
CA ILE A 59 -5.43 1.38 7.30
C ILE A 59 -5.10 2.75 7.87
N HIS A 60 -6.14 3.56 8.09
CA HIS A 60 -6.01 4.81 8.82
C HIS A 60 -7.32 5.07 9.58
N LYS A 61 -7.23 5.20 10.91
CA LYS A 61 -8.39 5.28 11.81
C LYS A 61 -9.34 4.09 11.56
N ASN A 62 -10.63 4.35 11.40
CA ASN A 62 -11.65 3.33 11.14
C ASN A 62 -11.89 3.10 9.63
N LYS A 63 -10.92 3.43 8.77
CA LYS A 63 -11.03 3.24 7.32
C LYS A 63 -9.93 2.32 6.81
N LYS A 64 -10.30 1.47 5.86
CA LYS A 64 -9.41 0.57 5.14
C LYS A 64 -9.52 0.87 3.64
N TYR A 65 -8.40 1.13 3.00
CA TYR A 65 -8.29 1.37 1.57
C TYR A 65 -7.63 0.14 0.93
N PHE A 66 -8.18 -0.31 -0.19
CA PHE A 66 -7.64 -1.40 -0.99
C PHE A 66 -7.21 -0.79 -2.32
N LEU A 67 -5.91 -0.86 -2.60
CA LEU A 67 -5.31 -0.12 -3.70
C LEU A 67 -4.47 -1.06 -4.54
N SER A 68 -4.50 -0.86 -5.86
CA SER A 68 -3.45 -1.45 -6.71
C SER A 68 -2.12 -0.76 -6.41
N PRO A 69 -0.99 -1.50 -6.37
CA PRO A 69 0.35 -0.96 -6.15
C PRO A 69 0.74 0.25 -6.99
N VAL A 70 0.19 0.38 -8.20
CA VAL A 70 0.46 1.52 -9.10
C VAL A 70 -0.02 2.87 -8.53
N HIS A 71 -0.85 2.84 -7.49
CA HIS A 71 -1.33 4.02 -6.76
C HIS A 71 -0.47 4.36 -5.54
N ILE A 72 0.72 3.77 -5.42
CA ILE A 72 1.68 4.04 -4.36
C ILE A 72 2.97 4.60 -4.99
N GLN A 73 3.50 5.66 -4.41
CA GLN A 73 4.75 6.27 -4.80
C GLN A 73 5.66 6.41 -3.58
N ILE A 74 6.95 6.14 -3.75
CA ILE A 74 7.96 6.28 -2.70
C ILE A 74 8.97 7.32 -3.15
N THR A 75 9.26 8.30 -2.29
CA THR A 75 10.37 9.25 -2.50
C THR A 75 11.46 8.99 -1.47
N ILE A 76 12.71 9.21 -1.88
CA ILE A 76 13.88 9.13 -1.01
C ILE A 76 14.43 10.56 -0.91
N GLU A 77 14.26 11.18 0.26
CA GLU A 77 14.90 12.46 0.56
C GLU A 77 16.29 12.19 1.16
N GLU A 78 17.22 13.14 1.05
CA GLU A 78 18.52 13.06 1.74
C GLU A 78 18.35 13.27 3.25
#